data_AF-A0AAW2RX62-F1
#
_entry.id   AF-A0AAW2RX62-F1
#
_cell.length_a   1.000
_cell.length_b   1.000
_cell.length_c   1.000
_cell.angle_alpha   90.00
_cell.angle_beta   90.00
_cell.angle_gamma   90.00
#
_symmetry.space_group_name_H-M   'P 1'
#
loop_
_entity.id
_entity.type
_entity.pdbx_description
1 polymer ?
#
loop_
_entity_poly.entity_id
_entity_poly.type
_entity_poly.pdbx_seq_one_letter_code
_entity_poly.pdbx_strand_id
1 'polypeptide(L)'
;MAAKPSPEAGARPSRKSRCSRKLSVYLLAIFVTVFILFHIVVLRTPESSSWDFISTNYKNLRTVFLDCTSKLQESVTFLPLKDLRYSSNPLQAHTWFMSSIFDTHENGEPQYLEFPSAASKDRVLCLKGKDVHDGTLNSYALAWPDALPPNATLFTGLTFVSYNHYNYDNLWHGLSSVVPFVAWHIKNQCSALPTRWILYHWGELRSTMGPWITSLVNATFGELNIEKFEGFDDGNGKMSSPVCFEKAVVMRHAEAGMSGDKRLPVYDLVRCRARASCNMSSEGRLSDVDEKGIPVIGMTMLMRAGPRSFKNESVVIGIFDRACRKVEGCRLTVAYASETNELNRHIGVSTRRPIDQHVPDGQKQQRHGILPKGLAQARRNWPIRLPLDGQVAGMKQAHWRHPCPYPEEDSRCMAIYKNAKIGYNETYFSEWAAGVLSDVKLRKEQEISNKTSGVPVSVSTSCGC
;
A
#
# COMPACT_ATOMS: atom_id res chain seq x y z
N MET A 1 -33.00 -19.67 61.10
CA MET A 1 -33.00 -20.82 60.18
C MET A 1 -31.65 -20.80 59.48
N ALA A 2 -30.58 -21.41 60.00
CA ALA A 2 -30.27 -22.86 60.01
C ALA A 2 -30.49 -23.45 58.60
N ALA A 3 -29.46 -23.87 57.86
CA ALA A 3 -28.61 -24.99 58.22
C ALA A 3 -27.11 -24.84 57.90
N LYS A 4 -26.35 -25.61 58.68
CA LYS A 4 -24.90 -25.78 58.79
C LYS A 4 -24.33 -26.78 57.75
N PRO A 5 -22.99 -26.94 57.68
CA PRO A 5 -22.23 -27.47 56.54
C PRO A 5 -21.68 -28.91 56.75
N SER A 6 -20.86 -29.36 55.78
CA SER A 6 -19.82 -30.44 55.77
C SER A 6 -20.15 -31.65 54.88
N PRO A 7 -19.17 -32.51 54.45
CA PRO A 7 -17.74 -32.54 54.79
C PRO A 7 -16.74 -32.76 53.63
N GLU A 8 -15.45 -32.58 53.96
CA GLU A 8 -14.27 -33.18 53.31
C GLU A 8 -14.27 -34.72 53.39
N ALA A 9 -13.57 -35.36 52.43
CA ALA A 9 -12.87 -36.67 52.44
C ALA A 9 -13.11 -37.38 51.09
N GLY A 10 -12.16 -38.05 50.44
CA GLY A 10 -10.82 -38.46 50.80
C GLY A 10 -10.17 -39.18 49.60
N ALA A 11 -8.86 -39.34 49.68
CA ALA A 11 -8.04 -39.93 48.64
C ALA A 11 -8.14 -41.47 48.53
N ARG A 12 -7.76 -41.95 47.32
CA ARG A 12 -7.33 -43.30 46.86
C ARG A 12 -8.38 -44.27 46.30
N PRO A 13 -8.01 -45.24 45.42
CA PRO A 13 -6.75 -45.44 44.68
C PRO A 13 -6.92 -45.62 43.15
N SER A 14 -5.82 -45.42 42.42
CA SER A 14 -5.66 -45.69 41.00
C SER A 14 -6.01 -47.14 40.62
N ARG A 15 -7.03 -47.32 39.77
CA ARG A 15 -7.29 -48.60 39.10
C ARG A 15 -6.30 -48.74 37.94
N LYS A 16 -5.13 -49.30 38.23
CA LYS A 16 -4.15 -49.70 37.22
C LYS A 16 -4.79 -50.62 36.19
N SER A 17 -4.85 -50.14 34.95
CA SER A 17 -4.33 -50.82 33.76
C SER A 17 -4.42 -52.36 33.76
N ARG A 18 -5.59 -52.90 33.42
CA ARG A 18 -5.71 -54.28 32.90
C ARG A 18 -6.03 -54.35 31.41
N CYS A 19 -6.31 -53.23 30.75
CA CYS A 19 -6.54 -53.18 29.30
C CYS A 19 -5.25 -53.08 28.46
N SER A 20 -4.12 -52.69 29.07
CA SER A 20 -2.87 -52.38 28.33
C SER A 20 -2.04 -53.62 27.96
N ARG A 21 -2.03 -54.68 28.78
CA ARG A 21 -1.15 -55.84 28.55
C ARG A 21 -1.58 -56.71 27.39
N LYS A 22 -2.89 -56.95 27.21
CA LYS A 22 -3.38 -57.77 26.09
C LYS A 22 -3.21 -57.04 24.76
N LEU A 23 -3.53 -55.75 24.70
CA LEU A 23 -3.33 -54.93 23.51
C LEU A 23 -1.85 -54.84 23.12
N SER A 24 -0.95 -54.69 24.09
CA SER A 24 0.50 -54.67 23.85
C SER A 24 1.01 -55.99 23.28
N VAL A 25 0.50 -57.13 23.74
CA VAL A 25 0.87 -58.45 23.19
C VAL A 25 0.35 -58.64 21.76
N TYR A 26 -0.88 -58.20 21.46
CA TYR A 26 -1.41 -58.25 20.10
C TYR A 26 -0.66 -57.33 19.14
N LEU A 27 -0.32 -56.11 19.58
CA LEU A 27 0.49 -55.18 18.78
C LEU A 27 1.90 -55.71 18.54
N LEU A 28 2.53 -56.31 19.56
CA LEU A 28 3.84 -56.94 19.41
C LEU A 28 3.78 -58.13 18.44
N ALA A 29 2.73 -58.96 18.53
CA ALA A 29 2.53 -60.09 17.62
C ALA A 29 2.31 -59.62 16.17
N ILE A 30 1.54 -58.55 15.95
CA ILE A 30 1.35 -57.94 14.63
C ILE A 30 2.68 -57.40 14.11
N PHE A 31 3.44 -56.66 14.93
CA PHE A 31 4.75 -56.13 14.52
C PHE A 31 5.74 -57.23 14.18
N VAL A 32 5.82 -58.29 14.99
CA VAL A 32 6.70 -59.43 14.73
C VAL A 32 6.25 -60.17 13.46
N THR A 33 4.94 -60.31 13.23
CA THR A 33 4.43 -60.96 12.01
C THR A 33 4.74 -60.13 10.76
N VAL A 34 4.53 -58.81 10.80
CA VAL A 34 4.88 -57.89 9.70
C VAL A 34 6.38 -57.88 9.46
N PHE A 35 7.20 -57.89 10.52
CA PHE A 35 8.65 -57.94 10.44
C PHE A 35 9.15 -59.25 9.81
N ILE A 36 8.59 -60.39 10.23
CA ILE A 36 8.90 -61.70 9.66
C ILE A 36 8.46 -61.76 8.19
N LEU A 37 7.27 -61.27 7.85
CA LEU A 37 6.79 -61.22 6.47
C LEU A 37 7.67 -60.32 5.59
N PHE A 38 8.08 -59.16 6.10
CA PHE A 38 9.01 -58.26 5.43
C PHE A 38 10.37 -58.93 5.20
N HIS A 39 10.92 -59.61 6.21
CA HIS A 39 12.17 -60.34 6.06
C HIS A 39 12.06 -61.55 5.14
N ILE A 40 10.95 -62.28 5.14
CA ILE A 40 10.71 -63.37 4.18
C ILE A 40 10.63 -62.81 2.76
N VAL A 41 10.01 -61.65 2.55
CA VAL A 41 9.97 -60.99 1.24
C VAL A 41 11.38 -60.57 0.82
N VAL A 42 12.14 -59.92 1.70
CA VAL A 42 13.53 -59.50 1.44
C VAL A 42 14.48 -60.68 1.20
N LEU A 43 14.31 -61.80 1.91
CA LEU A 43 15.13 -63.01 1.78
C LEU A 43 14.71 -63.91 0.60
N ARG A 44 13.45 -63.84 0.14
CA ARG A 44 12.97 -64.56 -1.06
C ARG A 44 13.14 -63.76 -2.34
N THR A 45 13.31 -62.44 -2.27
CA THR A 45 13.72 -61.64 -3.42
C THR A 45 15.21 -61.87 -3.68
N PRO A 46 15.61 -62.36 -4.87
CA PRO A 46 17.01 -62.35 -5.25
C PRO A 46 17.54 -60.92 -5.15
N GLU A 47 18.71 -60.73 -4.54
CA GLU A 47 19.34 -59.40 -4.31
C GLU A 47 19.46 -58.55 -5.59
N SER A 48 19.37 -59.17 -6.78
CA SER A 48 19.43 -58.47 -8.06
C SER A 48 18.10 -57.88 -8.55
N SER A 49 16.94 -58.49 -8.32
CA SER A 49 15.72 -58.07 -9.04
C SER A 49 14.87 -57.00 -8.34
N SER A 50 14.83 -57.00 -7.01
CA SER A 50 14.01 -56.05 -6.24
C SER A 50 14.62 -54.65 -6.19
N TRP A 51 15.94 -54.56 -6.02
CA TRP A 51 16.66 -53.27 -6.03
C TRP A 51 16.76 -52.69 -7.44
N ASP A 52 16.91 -53.53 -8.46
CA ASP A 52 16.89 -53.08 -9.86
C ASP A 52 15.48 -52.62 -10.28
N PHE A 53 14.41 -53.27 -9.82
CA PHE A 53 13.04 -52.82 -10.07
C PHE A 53 12.72 -51.49 -9.35
N ILE A 54 13.10 -51.35 -8.08
CA ILE A 54 12.90 -50.10 -7.33
C ILE A 54 13.75 -48.97 -7.92
N SER A 55 15.01 -49.22 -8.24
CA SER A 55 15.91 -48.21 -8.82
C SER A 55 15.52 -47.84 -10.25
N THR A 56 15.04 -48.78 -11.06
CA THR A 56 14.52 -48.53 -12.41
C THR A 56 13.21 -47.75 -12.37
N ASN A 57 12.29 -48.09 -11.47
CA ASN A 57 11.06 -47.32 -11.29
C ASN A 57 11.31 -45.92 -10.75
N TYR A 58 12.27 -45.75 -9.84
CA TYR A 58 12.68 -44.43 -9.34
C TYR A 58 13.34 -43.59 -10.45
N LYS A 59 14.21 -44.19 -11.28
CA LYS A 59 14.79 -43.54 -12.46
C LYS A 59 13.70 -43.16 -13.48
N ASN A 60 12.76 -44.05 -13.77
CA ASN A 60 11.65 -43.78 -14.69
C ASN A 60 10.74 -42.67 -14.17
N LEU A 61 10.39 -42.68 -12.88
CA LEU A 61 9.59 -41.62 -12.25
C LEU A 61 10.33 -40.28 -12.28
N ARG A 62 11.63 -40.28 -12.04
CA ARG A 62 12.49 -39.08 -12.13
C ARG A 62 12.54 -38.55 -13.57
N THR A 63 12.68 -39.42 -14.57
CA THR A 63 12.67 -39.02 -15.98
C THR A 63 11.33 -38.43 -16.40
N VAL A 64 10.21 -39.05 -16.00
CA VAL A 64 8.86 -38.52 -16.26
C VAL A 64 8.66 -37.18 -15.55
N PHE A 65 9.14 -37.03 -14.31
CA PHE A 65 9.07 -35.78 -13.58
C PHE A 65 9.88 -34.68 -14.29
N LEU A 66 11.13 -34.97 -14.70
CA LEU A 66 11.97 -34.02 -15.44
C LEU A 66 11.39 -33.63 -16.80
N ASP A 67 10.82 -34.58 -17.55
CA ASP A 67 10.13 -34.31 -18.82
C ASP A 67 8.89 -33.44 -18.62
N CYS A 68 8.10 -33.73 -17.58
CA CYS A 68 6.93 -32.92 -17.22
C CYS A 68 7.34 -31.51 -16.79
N THR A 69 8.39 -31.37 -15.96
CA THR A 69 8.96 -30.07 -15.60
C THR A 69 9.41 -29.31 -16.84
N SER A 70 10.20 -29.92 -17.73
CA SER A 70 10.66 -29.26 -18.97
C SER A 70 9.50 -28.75 -19.81
N LYS A 71 8.47 -29.59 -20.03
CA LYS A 71 7.26 -29.20 -20.76
C LYS A 71 6.50 -28.06 -20.08
N LEU A 72 6.43 -28.07 -18.74
CA LEU A 72 5.82 -26.98 -17.98
C LEU A 72 6.61 -25.68 -18.12
N GLN A 73 7.94 -25.74 -18.04
CA GLN A 73 8.82 -24.58 -18.24
C GLN A 73 8.65 -23.97 -19.63
N GLU A 74 8.60 -24.81 -20.67
CA GLU A 74 8.40 -24.39 -22.07
C GLU A 74 6.97 -23.86 -22.33
N SER A 75 5.98 -24.32 -21.57
CA SER A 75 4.59 -23.87 -21.70
C SER A 75 4.33 -22.47 -21.13
N VAL A 76 5.30 -21.88 -20.41
CA VAL A 76 5.11 -20.56 -19.79
C VAL A 76 4.96 -19.49 -20.87
N THR A 77 3.77 -18.89 -20.93
CA THR A 77 3.41 -17.87 -21.92
C THR A 77 3.57 -16.47 -21.33
N PHE A 78 4.37 -15.63 -21.98
CA PHE A 78 4.52 -14.22 -21.64
C PHE A 78 3.46 -13.37 -22.35
N LEU A 79 2.75 -12.57 -21.56
CA LEU A 79 1.72 -11.64 -22.00
C LEU A 79 2.23 -10.20 -21.82
N PRO A 80 1.83 -9.23 -22.66
CA PRO A 80 2.27 -7.85 -22.52
C PRO A 80 1.79 -7.27 -21.18
N LEU A 81 2.66 -6.55 -20.48
CA LEU A 81 2.27 -5.77 -19.31
C LEU A 81 1.26 -4.72 -19.72
N LYS A 82 1.44 -4.03 -20.84
CA LYS A 82 0.49 -3.05 -21.40
C LYS A 82 -0.35 -3.67 -22.52
N ASP A 83 -1.58 -4.06 -22.20
CA ASP A 83 -2.53 -4.62 -23.15
C ASP A 83 -3.34 -3.53 -23.87
N LEU A 84 -2.97 -3.27 -25.13
CA LEU A 84 -3.58 -2.20 -25.94
C LEU A 84 -5.07 -2.40 -26.24
N ARG A 85 -5.61 -3.62 -26.07
CA ARG A 85 -7.05 -3.89 -26.19
C ARG A 85 -7.88 -3.06 -25.20
N TYR A 86 -7.29 -2.65 -24.08
CA TYR A 86 -7.93 -1.87 -23.02
C TYR A 86 -7.49 -0.40 -23.00
N SER A 87 -6.83 0.10 -24.05
CA SER A 87 -6.29 1.47 -24.13
C SER A 87 -7.35 2.57 -23.98
N SER A 88 -8.60 2.31 -24.35
CA SER A 88 -9.72 3.25 -24.19
C SER A 88 -10.19 3.42 -22.74
N ASN A 89 -9.94 2.42 -21.89
CA ASN A 89 -10.34 2.42 -20.47
C ASN A 89 -9.24 1.77 -19.60
N PRO A 90 -8.03 2.35 -19.55
CA PRO A 90 -6.83 1.70 -19.02
C PRO A 90 -6.88 1.41 -17.51
N LEU A 91 -7.84 1.99 -16.79
CA LEU A 91 -8.03 1.91 -15.34
C LEU A 91 -9.29 1.14 -14.92
N GLN A 92 -10.10 0.65 -15.86
CA GLN A 92 -11.35 -0.03 -15.53
C GLN A 92 -11.16 -1.55 -15.48
N ALA A 93 -11.86 -2.20 -14.55
CA ALA A 93 -11.87 -3.65 -14.37
C ALA A 93 -10.45 -4.24 -14.31
N HIS A 94 -10.03 -4.98 -15.34
CA HIS A 94 -8.74 -5.64 -15.43
C HIS A 94 -7.54 -4.70 -15.54
N THR A 95 -7.80 -3.42 -15.85
CA THR A 95 -6.79 -2.47 -16.36
C THR A 95 -6.15 -2.99 -17.64
N TRP A 96 -5.41 -2.14 -18.35
CA TRP A 96 -4.49 -2.65 -19.38
C TRP A 96 -3.24 -3.33 -18.79
N PHE A 97 -2.96 -3.16 -17.49
CA PHE A 97 -1.76 -3.62 -16.80
C PHE A 97 -1.99 -5.00 -16.21
N MET A 98 -1.33 -6.03 -16.76
CA MET A 98 -1.57 -7.43 -16.40
C MET A 98 -3.04 -7.89 -16.59
N SER A 99 -3.62 -7.54 -17.73
CA SER A 99 -5.06 -7.68 -18.01
C SER A 99 -5.65 -9.10 -17.94
N SER A 100 -4.84 -10.17 -17.93
CA SER A 100 -5.34 -11.56 -17.95
C SER A 100 -5.77 -12.11 -16.58
N ILE A 101 -5.50 -11.36 -15.50
CA ILE A 101 -5.77 -11.79 -14.13
C ILE A 101 -6.77 -10.82 -13.49
N PHE A 102 -7.68 -11.35 -12.67
CA PHE A 102 -8.60 -10.54 -11.87
C PHE A 102 -7.95 -10.13 -10.56
N ASP A 103 -8.19 -8.89 -10.13
CA ASP A 103 -7.77 -8.45 -8.80
C ASP A 103 -8.48 -9.27 -7.70
N THR A 104 -7.85 -9.32 -6.54
CA THR A 104 -8.49 -9.72 -5.30
C THR A 104 -9.31 -8.55 -4.78
N HIS A 105 -10.60 -8.78 -4.55
CA HIS A 105 -11.53 -7.78 -4.05
C HIS A 105 -11.99 -8.16 -2.65
N GLU A 106 -11.69 -7.30 -1.69
CA GLU A 106 -12.19 -7.42 -0.32
C GLU A 106 -12.86 -6.13 0.11
N ASN A 107 -13.87 -6.25 0.98
CA ASN A 107 -14.71 -5.14 1.33
C ASN A 107 -13.92 -4.02 2.04
N GLY A 108 -13.82 -2.87 1.38
CA GLY A 108 -13.13 -1.68 1.89
C GLY A 108 -11.61 -1.71 1.81
N GLU A 109 -11.01 -2.76 1.27
CA GLU A 109 -9.56 -2.92 1.08
C GLU A 109 -9.12 -2.44 -0.32
N PRO A 110 -7.83 -2.12 -0.52
CA PRO A 110 -7.32 -1.89 -1.87
C PRO A 110 -7.44 -3.15 -2.73
N GLN A 111 -7.60 -2.96 -4.04
CA GLN A 111 -7.53 -4.04 -5.02
C GLN A 111 -6.07 -4.41 -5.29
N TYR A 112 -5.75 -5.71 -5.25
CA TYR A 112 -4.39 -6.20 -5.41
C TYR A 112 -4.33 -7.59 -6.05
N LEU A 113 -3.16 -7.95 -6.56
CA LEU A 113 -2.81 -9.34 -6.93
C LEU A 113 -1.72 -9.84 -5.99
N GLU A 114 -1.80 -11.10 -5.60
CA GLU A 114 -0.79 -11.75 -4.76
C GLU A 114 -0.32 -13.04 -5.42
N PHE A 115 0.99 -13.27 -5.36
CA PHE A 115 1.65 -14.42 -5.96
C PHE A 115 2.68 -15.01 -4.98
N PRO A 116 2.71 -16.33 -4.81
CA PRO A 116 1.68 -17.29 -5.20
C PRO A 116 0.37 -17.06 -4.43
N SER A 117 -0.76 -17.44 -5.02
CA SER A 117 -2.07 -17.43 -4.35
C SER A 117 -3.02 -18.43 -4.99
N ALA A 118 -4.16 -18.69 -4.34
CA ALA A 118 -5.23 -19.50 -4.92
C ALA A 118 -5.71 -18.94 -6.28
N ALA A 119 -5.73 -17.61 -6.45
CA ALA A 119 -6.09 -16.97 -7.71
C ALA A 119 -5.05 -17.20 -8.81
N SER A 120 -3.76 -17.24 -8.46
CA SER A 120 -2.71 -17.60 -9.41
C SER A 120 -2.58 -19.12 -9.61
N LYS A 121 -3.32 -19.94 -8.86
CA LYS A 121 -3.14 -21.40 -8.75
C LYS A 121 -1.73 -21.74 -8.27
N ASP A 122 -1.29 -21.09 -7.21
CA ASP A 122 0.02 -21.26 -6.57
C ASP A 122 1.23 -20.98 -7.47
N ARG A 123 1.00 -20.30 -8.60
CA ARG A 123 2.05 -19.87 -9.52
C ARG A 123 2.67 -18.55 -9.07
N VAL A 124 3.98 -18.42 -9.26
CA VAL A 124 4.75 -17.21 -9.05
C VAL A 124 4.63 -16.26 -10.23
N LEU A 125 4.87 -14.97 -9.97
CA LEU A 125 4.96 -13.94 -11.00
C LEU A 125 6.36 -13.95 -11.62
N CYS A 126 6.41 -13.95 -12.95
CA CYS A 126 7.63 -13.74 -13.72
C CYS A 126 7.47 -12.48 -14.60
N LEU A 127 8.51 -11.67 -14.68
CA LEU A 127 8.59 -10.47 -15.51
C LEU A 127 9.73 -10.61 -16.53
N LYS A 128 9.51 -10.04 -17.71
CA LYS A 128 10.51 -9.97 -18.78
C LYS A 128 10.37 -8.66 -19.53
N GLY A 129 11.50 -7.99 -19.77
CA GLY A 129 11.56 -6.67 -20.37
C GLY A 129 11.78 -5.58 -19.31
N LYS A 130 12.51 -4.54 -19.71
CA LYS A 130 12.88 -3.41 -18.86
C LYS A 130 12.79 -2.06 -19.59
N ASP A 131 11.95 -2.00 -20.61
CA ASP A 131 11.76 -0.82 -21.44
C ASP A 131 11.13 0.32 -20.62
N VAL A 132 11.72 1.52 -20.74
CA VAL A 132 11.35 2.72 -19.98
C VAL A 132 10.53 3.72 -20.81
N HIS A 133 10.24 3.39 -22.07
CA HIS A 133 9.59 4.24 -23.07
C HIS A 133 8.36 3.61 -23.73
N ASP A 134 8.36 2.28 -23.92
CA ASP A 134 7.23 1.52 -24.47
C ASP A 134 6.87 0.33 -23.58
N GLY A 135 5.81 0.50 -22.79
CA GLY A 135 5.31 -0.53 -21.89
C GLY A 135 4.75 -1.79 -22.57
N THR A 136 4.55 -1.78 -23.90
CA THR A 136 4.16 -3.00 -24.64
C THR A 136 5.33 -3.96 -24.81
N LEU A 137 6.57 -3.47 -24.67
CA LEU A 137 7.80 -4.28 -24.75
C LEU A 137 8.16 -4.96 -23.43
N ASN A 138 7.40 -4.67 -22.36
CA ASN A 138 7.49 -5.37 -21.09
C ASN A 138 6.36 -6.39 -20.98
N SER A 139 6.64 -7.52 -20.34
CA SER A 139 5.75 -8.68 -20.29
C SER A 139 5.79 -9.38 -18.94
N TYR A 140 4.73 -10.14 -18.66
CA TYR A 140 4.59 -10.96 -17.46
C TYR A 140 4.12 -12.37 -17.81
N ALA A 141 4.43 -13.32 -16.93
CA ALA A 141 3.94 -14.68 -17.00
C ALA A 141 3.69 -15.23 -15.60
N LEU A 142 2.95 -16.34 -15.52
CA LEU A 142 2.79 -17.12 -14.30
C LEU A 142 3.44 -18.49 -14.49
N ALA A 143 4.29 -18.89 -13.55
CA ALA A 143 4.99 -20.17 -13.59
C ALA A 143 4.86 -20.90 -12.25
N TRP A 144 4.93 -22.23 -12.28
CA TRP A 144 5.01 -23.01 -11.04
C TRP A 144 6.38 -22.80 -10.39
N PRO A 145 6.48 -22.73 -9.05
CA PRO A 145 7.78 -22.56 -8.36
C PRO A 145 8.84 -23.57 -8.80
N ASP A 146 8.44 -24.82 -9.04
CA ASP A 146 9.34 -25.91 -9.45
C ASP A 146 9.53 -26.04 -10.97
N ALA A 147 8.88 -25.17 -11.75
CA ALA A 147 8.94 -25.16 -13.22
C ALA A 147 8.96 -23.73 -13.76
N LEU A 148 9.97 -22.96 -13.34
CA LEU A 148 10.23 -21.60 -13.83
C LEU A 148 10.68 -21.62 -15.31
N PRO A 149 10.42 -20.55 -16.09
CA PRO A 149 10.84 -20.48 -17.49
C PRO A 149 12.35 -20.76 -17.65
N PRO A 150 12.78 -21.30 -18.80
CA PRO A 150 14.20 -21.54 -19.05
C PRO A 150 15.03 -20.28 -18.83
N ASN A 151 16.18 -20.44 -18.15
CA ASN A 151 17.11 -19.38 -17.75
C ASN A 151 16.52 -18.32 -16.80
N ALA A 152 15.33 -18.52 -16.23
CA ALA A 152 14.77 -17.58 -15.28
C ALA A 152 15.54 -17.54 -13.97
N THR A 153 15.67 -16.34 -13.40
CA THR A 153 16.22 -16.16 -12.05
C THR A 153 15.09 -15.96 -11.05
N LEU A 154 15.12 -16.69 -9.92
CA LEU A 154 14.15 -16.53 -8.84
C LEU A 154 14.69 -15.55 -7.79
N PHE A 155 13.98 -14.46 -7.58
CA PHE A 155 14.25 -13.49 -6.52
C PHE A 155 13.47 -13.87 -5.26
N THR A 156 14.20 -14.08 -4.17
CA THR A 156 13.65 -14.46 -2.86
C THR A 156 13.11 -13.26 -2.08
N GLY A 157 12.21 -13.48 -1.14
CA GLY A 157 11.58 -12.42 -0.34
C GLY A 157 10.40 -11.72 -1.04
N LEU A 158 9.82 -10.74 -0.35
CA LEU A 158 8.63 -10.03 -0.82
C LEU A 158 9.00 -8.95 -1.84
N THR A 159 8.41 -9.04 -3.03
CA THR A 159 8.49 -8.02 -4.07
C THR A 159 7.20 -7.22 -4.12
N PHE A 160 7.30 -5.90 -4.01
CA PHE A 160 6.16 -5.03 -4.27
C PHE A 160 6.21 -4.47 -5.70
N VAL A 161 5.15 -4.70 -6.47
CA VAL A 161 5.01 -4.19 -7.83
C VAL A 161 3.93 -3.10 -7.86
N SER A 162 4.36 -1.87 -8.07
CA SER A 162 3.46 -0.73 -8.22
C SER A 162 3.24 -0.44 -9.69
N TYR A 163 1.98 -0.45 -10.13
CA TYR A 163 1.59 0.18 -11.38
C TYR A 163 0.79 1.44 -11.06
N ASN A 164 1.22 2.55 -11.64
CA ASN A 164 0.52 3.82 -11.56
C ASN A 164 0.22 4.32 -12.97
N HIS A 165 -1.01 4.79 -13.20
CA HIS A 165 -1.34 5.44 -14.47
C HIS A 165 -0.84 6.89 -14.52
N TYR A 166 -0.44 7.44 -13.37
CA TYR A 166 0.19 8.75 -13.25
C TYR A 166 1.67 8.61 -12.91
N ASN A 167 2.43 9.70 -13.05
CA ASN A 167 3.86 9.70 -12.73
C ASN A 167 4.11 9.60 -11.21
N TYR A 168 5.27 9.05 -10.83
CA TYR A 168 5.67 8.91 -9.42
C TYR A 168 6.29 10.18 -8.83
N ASP A 169 6.63 11.17 -9.66
CA ASP A 169 7.26 12.42 -9.23
C ASP A 169 6.29 13.38 -8.55
N ASN A 170 5.02 13.34 -8.95
CA ASN A 170 4.01 14.17 -8.32
C ASN A 170 3.65 13.62 -6.94
N LEU A 171 3.71 14.49 -5.93
CA LEU A 171 3.38 14.20 -4.53
C LEU A 171 2.10 13.36 -4.37
N TRP A 172 1.01 13.75 -5.03
CA TRP A 172 -0.28 13.08 -4.86
C TRP A 172 -0.36 11.76 -5.62
N HIS A 173 0.21 11.72 -6.81
CA HIS A 173 0.24 10.53 -7.63
C HIS A 173 1.13 9.45 -7.04
N GLY A 174 2.35 9.80 -6.63
CA GLY A 174 3.25 8.90 -5.94
C GLY A 174 2.70 8.43 -4.59
N LEU A 175 2.00 9.30 -3.85
CA LEU A 175 1.41 8.88 -2.57
C LEU A 175 0.31 7.84 -2.81
N SER A 176 -0.52 8.06 -3.84
CA SER A 176 -1.60 7.15 -4.19
C SER A 176 -1.13 5.78 -4.71
N SER A 177 0.14 5.66 -5.14
CA SER A 177 0.72 4.39 -5.59
C SER A 177 1.40 3.59 -4.47
N VAL A 178 1.71 4.22 -3.34
CA VAL A 178 2.33 3.60 -2.15
C VAL A 178 1.29 3.23 -1.09
N VAL A 179 0.29 4.09 -0.85
CA VAL A 179 -0.77 3.89 0.17
C VAL A 179 -1.47 2.52 0.10
N PRO A 180 -1.78 1.96 -1.09
CA PRO A 180 -2.38 0.63 -1.19
C PRO A 180 -1.50 -0.48 -0.60
N PHE A 181 -0.18 -0.37 -0.77
CA PHE A 181 0.76 -1.32 -0.17
C PHE A 181 0.81 -1.20 1.35
N VAL A 182 0.76 0.03 1.88
CA VAL A 182 0.67 0.24 3.34
C VAL A 182 -0.60 -0.41 3.91
N ALA A 183 -1.74 -0.28 3.21
CA ALA A 183 -2.97 -0.95 3.61
C ALA A 183 -2.83 -2.48 3.61
N TRP A 184 -2.27 -3.05 2.54
CA TRP A 184 -1.97 -4.48 2.48
C TRP A 184 -1.01 -4.91 3.61
N HIS A 185 0.01 -4.10 3.92
CA HIS A 185 0.97 -4.38 4.98
C HIS A 185 0.30 -4.38 6.36
N ILE A 186 -0.57 -3.41 6.67
CA ILE A 186 -1.36 -3.39 7.91
C ILE A 186 -2.26 -4.63 8.01
N LYS A 187 -2.97 -4.96 6.92
CA LYS A 187 -3.83 -6.16 6.86
C LYS A 187 -3.03 -7.43 7.16
N ASN A 188 -1.79 -7.51 6.67
CA ASN A 188 -0.88 -8.63 6.91
C ASN A 188 -0.05 -8.47 8.21
N GLN A 189 -0.63 -7.76 9.19
CA GLN A 189 -0.08 -7.61 10.55
C GLN A 189 1.34 -7.03 10.57
N CYS A 190 1.71 -6.26 9.55
CA CYS A 190 3.02 -5.67 9.39
C CYS A 190 4.19 -6.68 9.44
N SER A 191 3.91 -7.94 9.07
CA SER A 191 4.82 -9.07 9.27
C SER A 191 5.99 -9.11 8.29
N ALA A 192 5.81 -8.53 7.10
CA ALA A 192 6.79 -8.59 6.02
C ALA A 192 7.05 -7.21 5.42
N LEU A 193 8.32 -6.86 5.34
CA LEU A 193 8.81 -5.70 4.59
C LEU A 193 9.16 -6.13 3.17
N PRO A 194 8.91 -5.28 2.15
CA PRO A 194 9.31 -5.58 0.79
C PRO A 194 10.85 -5.53 0.70
N THR A 195 11.45 -6.59 0.18
CA THR A 195 12.88 -6.65 -0.14
C THR A 195 13.22 -5.77 -1.34
N ARG A 196 12.23 -5.55 -2.22
CA ARG A 196 12.38 -4.76 -3.44
C ARG A 196 11.06 -4.20 -3.95
N TRP A 197 11.17 -3.11 -4.71
CA TRP A 197 10.08 -2.38 -5.33
C TRP A 197 10.28 -2.39 -6.84
N ILE A 198 9.22 -2.64 -7.60
CA ILE A 198 9.21 -2.54 -9.05
C ILE A 198 8.14 -1.52 -9.42
N LEU A 199 8.53 -0.49 -10.16
CA LEU A 199 7.65 0.62 -10.48
C LEU A 199 7.35 0.63 -11.98
N TYR A 200 6.07 0.65 -12.32
CA TYR A 200 5.59 0.80 -13.68
C TYR A 200 4.69 2.03 -13.82
N HIS A 201 4.88 2.77 -14.91
CA HIS A 201 3.93 3.78 -15.36
C HIS A 201 3.66 3.59 -16.85
N TRP A 202 2.39 3.32 -17.18
CA TRP A 202 1.95 2.88 -18.52
C TRP A 202 2.60 1.59 -19.02
N GLY A 203 3.00 0.71 -18.09
CA GLY A 203 3.74 -0.53 -18.38
C GLY A 203 5.24 -0.31 -18.61
N GLU A 204 5.71 0.94 -18.61
CA GLU A 204 7.12 1.31 -18.74
C GLU A 204 7.79 1.26 -17.36
N LEU A 205 8.98 0.68 -17.30
CA LEU A 205 9.75 0.55 -16.07
C LEU A 205 10.20 1.94 -15.58
N ARG A 206 10.15 2.15 -14.26
CA ARG A 206 10.63 3.38 -13.60
C ARG A 206 11.69 3.04 -12.58
N SER A 207 12.74 3.84 -12.60
CA SER A 207 13.91 3.71 -11.72
C SER A 207 13.85 4.64 -10.50
N THR A 208 12.90 5.56 -10.46
CA THR A 208 12.79 6.60 -9.43
C THR A 208 11.35 6.92 -9.07
N MET A 209 11.20 7.53 -7.90
CA MET A 209 9.99 8.22 -7.45
C MET A 209 10.36 9.63 -6.98
N GLY A 210 9.36 10.50 -6.79
CA GLY A 210 9.62 11.85 -6.30
C GLY A 210 10.33 11.85 -4.94
N PRO A 211 11.27 12.78 -4.67
CA PRO A 211 12.10 12.78 -3.44
C PRO A 211 11.31 12.67 -2.13
N TRP A 212 10.17 13.34 -2.05
CA TRP A 212 9.30 13.26 -0.87
C TRP A 212 8.71 11.86 -0.69
N ILE A 213 8.31 11.20 -1.78
CA ILE A 213 7.75 9.84 -1.74
C ILE A 213 8.85 8.84 -1.37
N THR A 214 10.05 9.00 -1.93
CA THR A 214 11.24 8.22 -1.55
C THR A 214 11.46 8.29 -0.05
N SER A 215 11.46 9.52 0.50
CA SER A 215 11.69 9.73 1.93
C SER A 215 10.57 9.12 2.79
N LEU A 216 9.32 9.20 2.33
CA LEU A 216 8.18 8.62 3.03
C LEU A 216 8.22 7.09 3.06
N VAL A 217 8.55 6.47 1.93
CA VAL A 217 8.70 5.02 1.81
C VAL A 217 9.86 4.56 2.67
N ASN A 218 11.00 5.27 2.63
CA ASN A 218 12.15 5.01 3.49
C ASN A 218 11.78 5.05 4.98
N ALA A 219 11.06 6.07 5.41
CA ALA A 219 10.60 6.19 6.79
C ALA A 219 9.64 5.05 7.19
N THR A 220 8.81 4.57 6.26
CA THR A 220 7.76 3.58 6.53
C THR A 220 8.27 2.15 6.49
N PHE A 221 9.13 1.81 5.53
CA PHE A 221 9.52 0.43 5.21
C PHE A 221 11.04 0.18 5.31
N GLY A 222 11.85 1.20 5.60
CA GLY A 222 13.31 1.11 5.54
C GLY A 222 13.84 1.37 4.13
N GLU A 223 15.11 1.04 3.89
CA GLU A 223 15.79 1.38 2.63
C GLU A 223 15.02 0.92 1.38
N LEU A 224 14.69 1.90 0.53
CA LEU A 224 13.99 1.68 -0.72
C LEU A 224 14.95 1.12 -1.78
N ASN A 225 14.77 -0.16 -2.10
CA ASN A 225 15.43 -0.81 -3.23
C ASN A 225 14.49 -0.87 -4.44
N ILE A 226 14.67 0.02 -5.43
CA ILE A 226 13.94 -0.03 -6.71
C ILE A 226 14.71 -0.91 -7.69
N GLU A 227 14.09 -2.02 -8.09
CA GLU A 227 14.65 -2.97 -9.04
C GLU A 227 14.63 -2.41 -10.47
N LYS A 228 15.78 -2.50 -11.14
CA LYS A 228 15.98 -2.00 -12.51
C LYS A 228 16.37 -3.11 -13.48
N PHE A 229 16.52 -4.33 -12.99
CA PHE A 229 17.03 -5.51 -13.71
C PHE A 229 18.42 -5.25 -14.32
N GLU A 230 19.28 -4.57 -13.56
CA GLU A 230 20.70 -4.40 -13.91
C GLU A 230 21.39 -5.77 -13.93
N GLY A 231 22.23 -6.03 -14.95
CA GLY A 231 22.92 -7.32 -15.11
C GLY A 231 22.11 -8.40 -15.84
N PHE A 232 20.87 -8.14 -16.22
CA PHE A 232 20.05 -9.04 -17.04
C PHE A 232 20.05 -8.65 -18.53
N ASP A 233 21.05 -7.91 -19.00
CA ASP A 233 21.15 -7.48 -20.39
C ASP A 233 21.66 -8.57 -21.33
N ASP A 234 21.18 -8.56 -22.57
CA ASP A 234 21.69 -9.37 -23.69
C ASP A 234 22.86 -8.70 -24.43
N GLY A 235 23.40 -7.60 -23.89
CA GLY A 235 24.44 -6.78 -24.52
C GLY A 235 23.90 -5.72 -25.50
N ASN A 236 22.61 -5.78 -25.89
CA ASN A 236 21.92 -4.78 -26.72
C ASN A 236 20.93 -3.93 -25.92
N GLY A 237 21.03 -3.94 -24.58
CA GLY A 237 20.14 -3.23 -23.67
C GLY A 237 18.77 -3.89 -23.48
N LYS A 238 18.55 -5.11 -24.01
CA LYS A 238 17.31 -5.88 -23.78
C LYS A 238 17.52 -6.91 -22.69
N MET A 239 16.44 -7.21 -21.97
CA MET A 239 16.48 -8.23 -20.93
C MET A 239 16.64 -9.63 -21.54
N SER A 240 17.76 -10.29 -21.26
CA SER A 240 18.15 -11.60 -21.81
C SER A 240 17.33 -12.75 -21.21
N SER A 241 17.00 -12.67 -19.92
CA SER A 241 16.36 -13.76 -19.16
C SER A 241 15.21 -13.25 -18.28
N PRO A 242 14.12 -14.01 -18.09
CA PRO A 242 13.05 -13.62 -17.18
C PRO A 242 13.49 -13.60 -15.72
N VAL A 243 12.83 -12.76 -14.91
CA VAL A 243 13.00 -12.76 -13.44
C VAL A 243 11.67 -13.12 -12.81
N CYS A 244 11.67 -14.14 -11.96
CA CYS A 244 10.50 -14.60 -11.21
C CYS A 244 10.66 -14.25 -9.73
N PHE A 245 9.55 -14.13 -9.00
CA PHE A 245 9.56 -13.69 -7.60
C PHE A 245 8.94 -14.76 -6.70
N GLU A 246 9.65 -15.12 -5.63
CA GLU A 246 9.16 -16.05 -4.61
C GLU A 246 7.81 -15.57 -4.05
N LYS A 247 7.72 -14.27 -3.73
CA LYS A 247 6.49 -13.61 -3.32
C LYS A 247 6.36 -12.26 -4.01
N ALA A 248 5.19 -11.96 -4.55
CA ALA A 248 4.90 -10.66 -5.15
C ALA A 248 3.49 -10.17 -4.81
N VAL A 249 3.38 -8.88 -4.52
CA VAL A 249 2.11 -8.17 -4.37
C VAL A 249 2.07 -7.05 -5.41
N VAL A 250 1.05 -7.06 -6.26
CA VAL A 250 0.88 -6.08 -7.33
C VAL A 250 -0.29 -5.17 -7.01
N MET A 251 -0.06 -3.86 -7.06
CA MET A 251 -1.09 -2.83 -6.92
C MET A 251 -1.20 -2.04 -8.21
N ARG A 252 -2.37 -2.04 -8.83
CA ARG A 252 -2.59 -1.41 -10.16
C ARG A 252 -3.77 -0.43 -10.24
N HIS A 253 -4.40 -0.17 -9.10
CA HIS A 253 -5.62 0.63 -8.99
C HIS A 253 -5.52 1.84 -8.05
N ALA A 254 -4.30 2.20 -7.62
CA ALA A 254 -4.08 3.21 -6.59
C ALA A 254 -5.01 2.97 -5.37
N GLU A 255 -5.62 4.00 -4.79
CA GLU A 255 -6.53 3.90 -3.64
C GLU A 255 -7.96 3.43 -3.97
N ALA A 256 -8.20 2.87 -5.17
CA ALA A 256 -9.53 2.34 -5.51
C ALA A 256 -9.87 1.09 -4.67
N GLY A 257 -11.17 0.89 -4.41
CA GLY A 257 -11.66 -0.14 -3.49
C GLY A 257 -11.60 0.24 -2.01
N MET A 258 -10.64 1.09 -1.61
CA MET A 258 -10.42 1.41 -0.20
C MET A 258 -11.53 2.31 0.39
N SER A 259 -12.12 1.90 1.52
CA SER A 259 -13.13 2.67 2.24
C SER A 259 -12.51 3.80 3.06
N GLY A 260 -13.34 4.77 3.50
CA GLY A 260 -12.89 5.86 4.37
C GLY A 260 -12.27 5.34 5.67
N ASP A 261 -12.94 4.38 6.31
CA ASP A 261 -12.51 3.79 7.58
C ASP A 261 -11.18 3.04 7.46
N LYS A 262 -10.88 2.47 6.30
CA LYS A 262 -9.62 1.78 6.02
C LYS A 262 -8.49 2.71 5.62
N ARG A 263 -8.80 3.88 5.03
CA ARG A 263 -7.78 4.90 4.72
C ARG A 263 -7.17 5.50 5.98
N LEU A 264 -7.97 5.76 7.02
CA LEU A 264 -7.49 6.41 8.24
C LEU A 264 -6.28 5.72 8.89
N PRO A 265 -6.34 4.42 9.26
CA PRO A 265 -5.21 3.73 9.89
C PRO A 265 -3.97 3.67 8.98
N VAL A 266 -4.16 3.67 7.66
CA VAL A 266 -3.07 3.70 6.69
C VAL A 266 -2.30 5.01 6.76
N TYR A 267 -3.01 6.14 6.71
CA TYR A 267 -2.38 7.45 6.86
C TYR A 267 -1.86 7.69 8.30
N ASP A 268 -2.46 7.08 9.32
CA ASP A 268 -1.94 7.07 10.70
C ASP A 268 -0.56 6.41 10.78
N LEU A 269 -0.39 5.23 10.16
CA LEU A 269 0.87 4.51 10.16
C LEU A 269 1.96 5.31 9.42
N VAL A 270 1.67 5.76 8.20
CA VAL A 270 2.61 6.56 7.38
C VAL A 270 3.09 7.79 8.14
N ARG A 271 2.17 8.51 8.81
CA ARG A 271 2.53 9.64 9.66
C ARG A 271 3.42 9.27 10.82
N CYS A 272 3.05 8.23 11.54
CA CYS A 272 3.77 7.85 12.74
C CYS A 272 5.22 7.51 12.38
N ARG A 273 5.41 6.76 11.29
CA ARG A 273 6.72 6.43 10.74
C ARG A 273 7.49 7.66 10.25
N ALA A 274 6.85 8.55 9.52
CA ALA A 274 7.46 9.81 9.10
C ALA A 274 7.94 10.65 10.30
N ARG A 275 7.08 10.82 11.31
CA ARG A 275 7.42 11.54 12.55
C ARG A 275 8.61 10.93 13.28
N ALA A 276 8.57 9.60 13.46
CA ALA A 276 9.64 8.86 14.10
C ALA A 276 10.97 9.05 13.35
N SER A 277 10.95 8.94 12.01
CA SER A 277 12.13 9.15 11.16
C SER A 277 12.67 10.59 11.22
N CYS A 278 11.82 11.58 11.46
CA CYS A 278 12.21 12.97 11.59
C CYS A 278 12.65 13.36 13.02
N ASN A 279 12.73 12.40 13.96
CA ASN A 279 12.88 12.67 15.39
C ASN A 279 11.89 13.73 15.89
N MET A 280 10.69 13.75 15.30
CA MET A 280 9.62 14.55 15.82
C MET A 280 9.11 13.83 17.04
N SER A 281 9.27 14.48 18.18
CA SER A 281 8.75 13.95 19.42
C SER A 281 7.27 13.58 19.28
N SER A 282 6.91 12.44 19.88
CA SER A 282 5.51 12.11 20.14
C SER A 282 4.83 13.15 21.06
N GLU A 283 5.56 14.15 21.57
CA GLU A 283 5.05 15.36 22.24
C GLU A 283 4.06 16.15 21.36
N GLY A 284 4.02 15.93 20.04
CA GLY A 284 2.88 16.34 19.20
C GLY A 284 1.55 15.61 19.52
N ARG A 285 1.57 14.59 20.40
CA ARG A 285 0.40 13.95 21.02
C ARG A 285 0.14 14.47 22.45
N LEU A 286 1.09 15.16 23.04
CA LEU A 286 1.12 15.59 24.43
C LEU A 286 1.44 17.08 24.52
N SER A 287 0.43 17.89 24.17
CA SER A 287 0.28 19.28 24.61
C SER A 287 1.62 19.97 24.87
N ASP A 288 2.34 20.29 23.79
CA ASP A 288 3.42 21.28 23.81
C ASP A 288 2.78 22.56 24.34
N VAL A 289 2.77 22.72 25.65
CA VAL A 289 2.50 23.98 26.29
C VAL A 289 3.80 24.74 26.29
N ASP A 290 3.76 26.01 25.94
CA ASP A 290 4.94 26.85 26.12
C ASP A 290 5.27 27.01 27.62
N GLU A 291 6.36 27.69 27.95
CA GLU A 291 6.80 27.93 29.32
C GLU A 291 5.72 28.60 30.21
N LYS A 292 4.66 29.15 29.59
CA LYS A 292 3.53 29.82 30.25
C LYS A 292 2.29 28.92 30.37
N GLY A 293 2.37 27.66 29.97
CA GLY A 293 1.24 26.73 30.01
C GLY A 293 0.27 26.86 28.82
N ILE A 294 0.63 27.62 27.77
CA ILE A 294 -0.27 27.90 26.64
C ILE A 294 -0.07 26.84 25.55
N PRO A 295 -1.14 26.24 25.00
CA PRO A 295 -1.02 25.26 23.93
C PRO A 295 -0.36 25.86 22.69
N VAL A 296 0.75 25.27 22.24
CA VAL A 296 1.40 25.61 20.97
C VAL A 296 0.52 25.13 19.82
N ILE A 297 0.13 26.02 18.91
CA ILE A 297 -0.69 25.71 17.72
C ILE A 297 0.19 25.85 16.48
N GLY A 298 0.53 24.72 15.84
CA GLY A 298 1.25 24.73 14.57
C GLY A 298 0.27 24.86 13.39
N MET A 299 0.43 25.90 12.58
CA MET A 299 -0.26 26.06 11.30
C MET A 299 0.75 25.88 10.17
N THR A 300 0.49 24.99 9.22
CA THR A 300 1.37 24.78 8.06
C THR A 300 0.61 24.97 6.77
N MET A 301 1.11 25.87 5.92
CA MET A 301 0.64 26.07 4.56
C MET A 301 1.52 25.30 3.58
N LEU A 302 0.96 24.30 2.92
CA LEU A 302 1.61 23.61 1.82
C LEU A 302 1.29 24.31 0.49
N MET A 303 2.25 25.04 -0.02
CA MET A 303 2.19 25.81 -1.26
C MET A 303 2.69 24.96 -2.43
N ARG A 304 2.25 25.31 -3.64
CA ARG A 304 2.69 24.67 -4.90
C ARG A 304 3.23 25.75 -5.81
N ALA A 305 4.30 25.45 -6.54
CA ALA A 305 4.79 26.32 -7.61
C ALA A 305 4.12 26.00 -8.96
N GLY A 306 4.04 27.00 -9.82
CA GLY A 306 3.61 26.85 -11.21
C GLY A 306 2.09 26.79 -11.40
N PRO A 307 1.58 25.95 -12.31
CA PRO A 307 0.14 25.79 -12.54
C PRO A 307 -0.65 25.56 -11.25
N ARG A 308 -1.77 26.28 -11.08
CA ARG A 308 -2.64 26.27 -9.89
C ARG A 308 -2.02 26.82 -8.60
N SER A 309 -0.83 27.43 -8.67
CA SER A 309 -0.33 28.25 -7.55
C SER A 309 -1.15 29.54 -7.40
N PHE A 310 -1.04 30.19 -6.25
CA PHE A 310 -1.67 31.51 -6.08
C PHE A 310 -0.96 32.56 -6.95
N LYS A 311 -1.74 33.50 -7.52
CA LYS A 311 -1.19 34.66 -8.24
C LYS A 311 -0.33 35.52 -7.32
N ASN A 312 -0.83 35.78 -6.11
CA ASN A 312 -0.19 36.62 -5.10
C ASN A 312 0.03 35.81 -3.81
N GLU A 313 0.98 34.87 -3.85
CA GLU A 313 1.29 33.98 -2.72
C GLU A 313 1.57 34.74 -1.42
N SER A 314 2.37 35.81 -1.48
CA SER A 314 2.74 36.61 -0.30
C SER A 314 1.53 37.21 0.41
N VAL A 315 0.49 37.62 -0.34
CA VAL A 315 -0.73 38.16 0.27
C VAL A 315 -1.52 37.06 0.96
N VAL A 316 -1.63 35.88 0.34
CA VAL A 316 -2.28 34.72 0.93
C VAL A 316 -1.56 34.30 2.22
N ILE A 317 -0.24 34.20 2.20
CA ILE A 317 0.57 33.93 3.40
C ILE A 317 0.29 34.98 4.47
N GLY A 318 0.26 36.26 4.10
CA GLY A 318 -0.02 37.36 5.03
C GLY A 318 -1.41 37.28 5.67
N ILE A 319 -2.44 36.78 4.95
CA ILE A 319 -3.79 36.58 5.49
C ILE A 319 -3.76 35.54 6.62
N PHE A 320 -3.13 34.39 6.35
CA PHE A 320 -3.04 33.30 7.33
C PHE A 320 -2.12 33.64 8.51
N ASP A 321 -1.04 34.38 8.26
CA ASP A 321 -0.16 34.90 9.33
C ASP A 321 -0.92 35.87 10.25
N ARG A 322 -1.69 36.81 9.68
CA ARG A 322 -2.57 37.71 10.47
C ARG A 322 -3.60 36.94 11.28
N ALA A 323 -4.19 35.88 10.72
CA ALA A 323 -5.14 35.05 11.45
C ALA A 323 -4.45 34.27 12.59
N CYS A 324 -3.28 33.68 12.32
CA CYS A 324 -2.49 32.95 13.31
C CYS A 324 -2.06 33.85 14.48
N ARG A 325 -1.58 35.07 14.22
CA ARG A 325 -1.19 36.03 15.27
C ARG A 325 -2.31 36.45 16.22
N LYS A 326 -3.58 36.28 15.83
CA LYS A 326 -4.73 36.53 16.72
C LYS A 326 -4.94 35.42 17.74
N VAL A 327 -4.26 34.28 17.59
CA VAL A 327 -4.38 33.11 18.44
C VAL A 327 -3.07 32.89 19.18
N GLU A 328 -3.11 33.01 20.50
CA GLU A 328 -1.94 32.81 21.36
C GLU A 328 -1.36 31.40 21.18
N GLY A 329 -0.04 31.29 21.15
CA GLY A 329 0.66 30.04 20.89
C GLY A 329 0.67 29.60 19.42
N CYS A 330 0.03 30.32 18.49
CA CYS A 330 0.02 29.97 17.08
C CYS A 330 1.33 30.30 16.36
N ARG A 331 1.84 29.36 15.57
CA ARG A 331 3.03 29.51 14.72
C ARG A 331 2.71 29.07 13.30
N LEU A 332 2.84 29.99 12.35
CA LEU A 332 2.70 29.70 10.92
C LEU A 332 4.02 29.21 10.32
N THR A 333 3.96 28.16 9.52
CA THR A 333 5.04 27.70 8.65
C THR A 333 4.53 27.59 7.22
N VAL A 334 5.35 27.97 6.26
CA VAL A 334 5.07 27.81 4.83
C VAL A 334 6.07 26.79 4.27
N ALA A 335 5.56 25.83 3.50
CA ALA A 335 6.37 24.82 2.83
C ALA A 335 5.94 24.70 1.37
N TYR A 336 6.85 24.37 0.46
CA TYR A 336 6.58 24.25 -0.96
C TYR A 336 6.70 22.81 -1.44
N ALA A 337 5.64 22.27 -2.04
CA ALA A 337 5.58 20.89 -2.52
C ALA A 337 6.74 20.53 -3.49
N SER A 338 7.22 21.48 -4.29
CA SER A 338 8.34 21.30 -5.21
C SER A 338 9.72 21.28 -4.56
N GLU A 339 9.85 21.81 -3.34
CA GLU A 339 11.12 21.92 -2.60
C GLU A 339 11.22 20.85 -1.49
N THR A 340 10.25 19.94 -1.42
CA THR A 340 10.18 18.87 -0.42
C THR A 340 11.15 17.73 -0.71
N ASN A 341 12.45 18.05 -0.86
CA ASN A 341 13.50 17.03 -1.02
C ASN A 341 13.86 16.36 0.30
N GLU A 342 13.55 17.02 1.41
CA GLU A 342 13.70 16.48 2.75
C GLU A 342 12.30 16.18 3.28
N LEU A 343 12.13 15.05 3.97
CA LEU A 343 11.00 14.79 4.86
C LEU A 343 11.05 15.85 5.96
N ASN A 344 10.69 17.07 5.60
CA ASN A 344 11.04 18.26 6.35
C ASN A 344 10.25 18.23 7.67
N ARG A 345 10.91 18.66 8.75
CA ARG A 345 10.38 18.84 10.12
C ARG A 345 8.99 19.47 10.23
N HIS A 346 8.45 20.04 9.14
CA HIS A 346 7.22 20.80 9.09
C HIS A 346 6.04 20.07 8.42
N ILE A 347 6.29 19.11 7.51
CA ILE A 347 5.20 18.41 6.79
C ILE A 347 4.83 17.09 7.49
N GLY A 348 5.72 16.56 8.33
CA GLY A 348 5.47 15.35 9.13
C GLY A 348 4.33 15.46 10.16
N VAL A 349 3.74 16.64 10.36
CA VAL A 349 2.81 16.89 11.48
C VAL A 349 1.33 16.83 11.10
N SER A 350 0.93 17.14 9.87
CA SER A 350 -0.50 17.19 9.57
C SER A 350 -1.01 15.97 8.86
N THR A 351 -1.57 15.05 9.62
CA THR A 351 -2.64 14.18 9.13
C THR A 351 -3.41 13.59 10.33
N ARG A 352 -3.33 14.21 11.52
CA ARG A 352 -3.98 13.68 12.73
C ARG A 352 -5.46 14.06 12.74
N ARG A 353 -6.31 13.08 12.41
CA ARG A 353 -7.77 13.16 12.21
C ARG A 353 -8.17 14.10 11.04
N PRO A 354 -9.08 13.71 10.13
CA PRO A 354 -9.60 14.59 9.10
C PRO A 354 -10.56 15.62 9.74
N ILE A 355 -9.98 16.58 10.45
CA ILE A 355 -10.58 17.87 10.74
C ILE A 355 -9.45 18.87 10.41
N ASP A 356 -9.60 19.54 9.27
CA ASP A 356 -8.92 20.79 8.91
C ASP A 356 -7.55 20.79 8.21
N GLN A 357 -7.30 19.87 7.27
CA GLN A 357 -6.39 20.21 6.15
C GLN A 357 -6.94 19.74 4.80
N HIS A 358 -7.94 20.47 4.34
CA HIS A 358 -8.26 20.55 2.92
C HIS A 358 -7.71 21.87 2.37
N VAL A 359 -6.42 21.87 2.02
CA VAL A 359 -5.94 22.74 0.93
C VAL A 359 -5.70 21.81 -0.27
N PRO A 360 -6.72 21.55 -1.11
CA PRO A 360 -6.65 20.53 -2.14
C PRO A 360 -6.05 21.14 -3.40
N ASP A 361 -4.83 20.76 -3.75
CA ASP A 361 -4.28 21.05 -5.08
C ASP A 361 -4.74 19.97 -6.08
N GLY A 362 -5.63 20.38 -6.98
CA GLY A 362 -5.72 19.96 -8.38
C GLY A 362 -6.28 18.58 -8.73
N GLN A 363 -5.97 17.51 -7.98
CA GLN A 363 -6.37 16.14 -8.37
C GLN A 363 -7.11 15.35 -7.29
N LYS A 364 -6.80 15.55 -5.99
CA LYS A 364 -7.71 15.18 -4.89
C LYS A 364 -8.84 16.20 -4.65
N GLN A 365 -8.87 17.25 -5.46
CA GLN A 365 -9.97 18.20 -5.60
C GLN A 365 -11.27 17.54 -6.14
N GLN A 366 -11.15 16.31 -6.67
CA GLN A 366 -12.24 15.56 -7.28
C GLN A 366 -13.08 14.72 -6.30
N ARG A 367 -12.66 14.55 -5.02
CA ARG A 367 -13.45 13.83 -3.99
C ARG A 367 -13.99 14.71 -2.86
N HIS A 368 -13.76 16.02 -2.89
CA HIS A 368 -14.26 16.95 -1.86
C HIS A 368 -14.82 18.26 -2.44
N GLY A 369 -15.59 18.16 -3.53
CA GLY A 369 -16.54 19.20 -3.94
C GLY A 369 -15.97 20.58 -4.30
N ILE A 370 -14.77 20.65 -4.88
CA ILE A 370 -14.30 21.91 -5.50
C ILE A 370 -14.32 21.72 -7.01
N LEU A 371 -15.46 22.02 -7.61
CA LEU A 371 -15.57 22.16 -9.05
C LEU A 371 -16.10 23.56 -9.39
N PRO A 372 -15.35 24.35 -10.18
CA PRO A 372 -15.95 25.33 -11.09
C PRO A 372 -17.22 24.73 -11.75
N LYS A 373 -18.39 25.38 -11.71
CA LYS A 373 -19.65 24.88 -12.33
C LYS A 373 -19.42 24.25 -13.73
N GLY A 374 -18.65 24.88 -14.61
CA GLY A 374 -18.28 24.34 -15.93
C GLY A 374 -17.44 23.05 -15.94
N LEU A 375 -16.56 22.83 -14.95
CA LEU A 375 -15.77 21.59 -14.84
C LEU A 375 -16.65 20.38 -14.51
N ALA A 376 -17.86 20.61 -13.96
CA ALA A 376 -18.75 19.55 -13.48
C ALA A 376 -19.62 19.06 -14.62
N GLN A 377 -19.99 19.99 -15.48
CA GLN A 377 -20.79 19.76 -16.66
C GLN A 377 -19.93 19.28 -17.85
N ALA A 378 -18.69 19.75 -18.02
CA ALA A 378 -17.73 19.21 -19.01
C ALA A 378 -17.35 17.74 -18.75
N ARG A 379 -17.50 17.24 -17.51
CA ARG A 379 -17.17 15.87 -17.10
C ARG A 379 -18.28 14.85 -17.29
N ARG A 380 -19.47 15.25 -17.80
CA ARG A 380 -20.60 14.33 -18.00
C ARG A 380 -20.31 13.17 -18.97
N ASN A 381 -19.22 13.24 -19.74
CA ASN A 381 -18.81 12.21 -20.70
C ASN A 381 -17.65 11.28 -20.25
N TRP A 382 -17.24 11.31 -18.97
CA TRP A 382 -16.22 10.37 -18.44
C TRP A 382 -16.85 9.26 -17.57
N PRO A 383 -16.55 7.97 -17.81
CA PRO A 383 -17.29 6.80 -17.28
C PRO A 383 -17.14 6.48 -15.77
N ILE A 384 -16.65 7.40 -14.92
CA ILE A 384 -16.51 7.13 -13.47
C ILE A 384 -17.35 8.14 -12.68
N ARG A 385 -18.57 7.74 -12.29
CA ARG A 385 -19.39 8.44 -11.28
C ARG A 385 -18.90 8.02 -9.90
N LEU A 386 -18.36 8.96 -9.13
CA LEU A 386 -18.08 8.79 -7.70
C LEU A 386 -18.93 9.82 -6.91
N PRO A 387 -19.63 9.43 -5.84
CA PRO A 387 -20.50 10.31 -5.05
C PRO A 387 -19.74 11.50 -4.44
N LEU A 388 -20.39 12.66 -4.47
CA LEU A 388 -19.88 13.99 -4.12
C LEU A 388 -20.40 14.45 -2.76
N ASP A 389 -19.62 14.29 -1.68
CA ASP A 389 -19.90 14.97 -0.41
C ASP A 389 -18.83 16.04 -0.14
N GLY A 390 -19.19 17.28 -0.49
CA GLY A 390 -18.34 18.47 -0.50
C GLY A 390 -18.59 19.41 0.69
N GLN A 391 -18.12 19.04 1.88
CA GLN A 391 -18.31 19.89 3.07
C GLN A 391 -17.03 20.40 3.76
N VAL A 392 -15.81 20.02 3.35
CA VAL A 392 -14.63 20.27 4.22
C VAL A 392 -13.66 21.36 3.71
N ALA A 393 -13.89 21.96 2.54
CA ALA A 393 -12.96 22.98 2.01
C ALA A 393 -13.58 24.35 1.68
N GLY A 394 -14.90 24.51 1.81
CA GLY A 394 -15.65 25.78 1.68
C GLY A 394 -15.39 26.71 0.47
N MET A 395 -14.55 26.34 -0.52
CA MET A 395 -14.23 27.16 -1.69
C MET A 395 -15.32 27.08 -2.77
N LYS A 396 -16.49 27.70 -2.52
CA LYS A 396 -17.68 27.60 -3.39
C LYS A 396 -17.89 28.73 -4.42
N GLN A 397 -16.89 29.58 -4.71
CA GLN A 397 -17.12 30.72 -5.62
C GLN A 397 -16.18 30.78 -6.84
N ALA A 398 -16.78 31.10 -7.99
CA ALA A 398 -16.18 31.19 -9.33
C ALA A 398 -15.18 32.35 -9.52
N HIS A 399 -14.75 33.02 -8.46
CA HIS A 399 -13.91 34.23 -8.52
C HIS A 399 -12.42 33.95 -8.74
N TRP A 400 -12.02 32.68 -8.85
CA TRP A 400 -10.61 32.25 -8.91
C TRP A 400 -10.09 31.90 -10.31
N ARG A 401 -10.93 32.03 -11.33
CA ARG A 401 -10.65 31.46 -12.66
C ARG A 401 -9.91 32.44 -13.55
N HIS A 402 -8.97 31.89 -14.33
CA HIS A 402 -8.64 32.53 -15.60
C HIS A 402 -9.82 32.38 -16.57
N PRO A 403 -10.18 33.43 -17.32
CA PRO A 403 -11.25 33.33 -18.31
C PRO A 403 -10.90 32.29 -19.37
N CYS A 404 -11.88 31.43 -19.70
CA CYS A 404 -11.77 30.50 -20.83
C CYS A 404 -12.47 31.12 -22.05
N PRO A 405 -11.86 31.08 -23.24
CA PRO A 405 -12.48 31.59 -24.47
C PRO A 405 -13.54 30.66 -25.07
N TYR A 406 -13.73 29.46 -24.49
CA TYR A 406 -14.74 28.49 -24.92
C TYR A 406 -15.94 28.49 -23.97
N PRO A 407 -17.10 27.93 -24.38
CA PRO A 407 -18.22 27.71 -23.48
C PRO A 407 -17.78 26.96 -22.21
N GLU A 408 -18.39 27.26 -21.07
CA GLU A 408 -17.95 26.70 -19.76
C GLU A 408 -17.85 25.17 -19.72
N GLU A 409 -18.65 24.49 -20.56
CA GLU A 409 -18.76 23.03 -20.66
C GLU A 409 -17.72 22.39 -21.57
N ASP A 410 -16.92 23.20 -22.26
CA ASP A 410 -15.97 22.72 -23.24
C ASP A 410 -14.76 22.08 -22.56
N SER A 411 -14.46 20.83 -22.94
CA SER A 411 -13.30 20.09 -22.43
C SER A 411 -11.97 20.82 -22.64
N ARG A 412 -11.87 21.71 -23.64
CA ARG A 412 -10.69 22.55 -23.89
C ARG A 412 -10.43 23.55 -22.77
N CYS A 413 -11.46 23.99 -22.05
CA CYS A 413 -11.28 24.82 -20.87
C CYS A 413 -10.51 24.10 -19.77
N MET A 414 -10.54 22.76 -19.72
CA MET A 414 -9.81 21.98 -18.71
C MET A 414 -8.31 22.26 -18.76
N ALA A 415 -7.71 22.32 -19.95
CA ALA A 415 -6.29 22.59 -20.11
C ALA A 415 -5.94 24.00 -19.60
N ILE A 416 -6.78 24.99 -19.92
CA ILE A 416 -6.60 26.39 -19.51
C ILE A 416 -6.68 26.50 -17.99
N TYR A 417 -7.71 25.94 -17.37
CA TYR A 417 -7.86 25.95 -15.92
C TYR A 417 -6.75 25.18 -15.21
N LYS A 418 -6.31 24.04 -15.78
CA LYS A 418 -5.23 23.25 -15.21
C LYS A 418 -3.89 23.97 -15.21
N ASN A 419 -3.67 24.89 -16.14
CA ASN A 419 -2.39 25.60 -16.34
C ASN A 419 -2.39 27.01 -15.73
N ALA A 420 -3.56 27.53 -15.38
CA ALA A 420 -3.76 28.83 -14.78
C ALA A 420 -3.31 28.91 -13.31
N LYS A 421 -2.90 30.11 -12.87
CA LYS A 421 -2.76 30.45 -11.45
C LYS A 421 -4.10 30.87 -10.85
N ILE A 422 -4.30 30.63 -9.56
CA ILE A 422 -5.56 30.94 -8.86
C ILE A 422 -5.46 32.24 -8.06
N GLY A 423 -6.55 32.99 -7.94
CA GLY A 423 -6.63 34.15 -7.03
C GLY A 423 -6.92 33.74 -5.58
N TYR A 424 -7.23 34.72 -4.72
CA TYR A 424 -7.65 34.50 -3.32
C TYR A 424 -8.74 35.50 -2.88
N ASN A 425 -9.62 35.11 -1.94
CA ASN A 425 -10.59 36.00 -1.29
C ASN A 425 -10.10 36.19 0.13
N GLU A 426 -9.70 37.41 0.42
CA GLU A 426 -9.14 37.77 1.72
C GLU A 426 -10.13 37.54 2.86
N THR A 427 -11.37 38.03 2.74
CA THR A 427 -12.41 37.85 3.74
C THR A 427 -12.64 36.38 4.03
N TYR A 428 -12.83 35.59 2.97
CA TYR A 428 -13.09 34.17 3.09
C TYR A 428 -11.93 33.40 3.74
N PHE A 429 -10.69 33.63 3.30
CA PHE A 429 -9.52 32.96 3.90
C PHE A 429 -9.30 33.38 5.35
N SER A 430 -9.54 34.65 5.67
CA SER A 430 -9.42 35.15 7.04
C SER A 430 -10.45 34.52 7.97
N GLU A 431 -11.72 34.45 7.55
CA GLU A 431 -12.81 33.85 8.33
C GLU A 431 -12.60 32.35 8.51
N TRP A 432 -12.23 31.65 7.43
CA TRP A 432 -11.94 30.22 7.49
C TRP A 432 -10.76 29.91 8.43
N ALA A 433 -9.66 30.66 8.31
CA ALA A 433 -8.49 30.49 9.17
C ALA A 433 -8.84 30.72 10.65
N ALA A 434 -9.63 31.75 10.94
CA ALA A 434 -10.06 32.06 12.29
C ALA A 434 -10.93 30.94 12.88
N GLY A 435 -11.86 30.38 12.10
CA GLY A 435 -12.70 29.25 12.52
C GLY A 435 -11.87 28.02 12.86
N VAL A 436 -10.99 27.59 11.94
CA VAL A 436 -10.12 26.43 12.15
C VAL A 436 -9.21 26.60 13.37
N LEU A 437 -8.58 27.77 13.52
CA LEU A 437 -7.67 28.01 14.65
C LEU A 437 -8.42 28.04 15.99
N SER A 438 -9.65 28.57 16.02
CA SER A 438 -10.52 28.53 17.20
C SER A 438 -10.87 27.08 17.58
N ASP A 439 -11.24 26.26 16.60
CA ASP A 439 -11.59 24.84 16.84
C ASP A 439 -10.37 24.02 17.28
N VAL A 440 -9.18 24.30 16.72
CA VAL A 440 -7.93 23.68 17.17
C VAL A 440 -7.60 24.10 18.61
N LYS A 441 -7.73 25.39 18.94
CA LYS A 441 -7.46 25.91 20.29
C LYS A 441 -8.35 25.22 21.32
N LEU A 442 -9.67 25.22 21.10
CA LEU A 442 -10.64 24.60 22.00
C LEU A 442 -10.35 23.11 22.20
N ARG A 443 -10.04 22.37 21.11
CA ARG A 443 -9.67 20.96 21.21
C ARG A 443 -8.41 20.73 22.04
N LYS A 444 -7.37 21.55 21.86
CA LYS A 444 -6.12 21.42 22.63
C LYS A 444 -6.31 21.74 24.11
N GLU A 445 -7.10 22.76 24.43
CA GLU A 445 -7.46 23.10 25.82
C GLU A 445 -8.23 21.96 26.49
N GLN A 446 -9.18 21.34 25.79
CA GLN A 446 -9.90 20.15 26.26
C GLN A 446 -8.97 18.94 26.46
N GLU A 447 -8.03 18.70 25.53
CA GLU A 447 -7.05 17.61 25.65
C GLU A 447 -6.12 17.79 26.86
N ILE A 448 -5.76 19.03 27.21
CA ILE A 448 -4.98 19.35 28.42
C ILE A 448 -5.82 19.07 29.67
N SER A 449 -7.05 19.58 29.71
CA SER A 449 -7.97 19.38 30.85
C SER A 449 -8.25 17.89 31.13
N ASN A 450 -8.45 17.08 30.08
CA ASN A 450 -8.71 15.64 30.21
C ASN A 450 -7.49 14.83 30.69
N LYS A 451 -6.26 15.31 30.46
CA LYS A 451 -5.03 14.62 30.91
C LYS A 451 -4.75 14.80 32.39
N THR A 452 -5.13 15.94 32.97
CA THR A 452 -5.14 16.15 34.43
C THR A 452 -6.02 15.13 35.17
N SER A 453 -6.92 14.45 34.46
CA SER A 453 -7.81 13.40 34.99
C SER A 453 -7.30 11.95 34.80
N GLY A 454 -6.08 11.74 34.29
CA GLY A 454 -5.35 10.47 34.42
C GLY A 454 -5.72 9.30 33.49
N VAL A 455 -6.38 9.49 32.35
CA VAL A 455 -6.68 8.37 31.43
C VAL A 455 -5.60 8.23 30.34
N PRO A 456 -4.82 7.13 30.32
CA PRO A 456 -3.87 6.88 29.24
C PRO A 456 -4.61 6.30 28.03
N VAL A 457 -4.65 7.05 26.93
CA VAL A 457 -5.09 6.52 25.63
C VAL A 457 -3.87 5.90 24.93
N SER A 458 -3.51 4.68 25.34
CA SER A 458 -2.55 3.86 24.61
C SER A 458 -3.30 2.96 23.62
N VAL A 459 -3.59 3.47 22.43
CA VAL A 459 -3.85 2.60 21.28
C VAL A 459 -2.55 2.49 20.52
N SER A 460 -1.71 1.54 20.92
CA SER A 460 -0.67 1.01 20.05
C SER A 460 -1.40 0.25 18.95
N THR A 461 -1.38 0.75 17.71
CA THR A 461 -1.84 -0.08 16.58
C THR A 461 -0.80 -1.17 16.27
N SER A 462 -1.21 -2.17 15.49
CA SER A 462 -0.50 -3.45 15.29
C SER A 462 0.89 -3.35 14.65
N CYS A 463 1.36 -2.14 14.31
CA CYS A 463 2.55 -1.92 13.50
C CYS A 463 3.59 -1.04 14.21
N GLY A 464 3.64 -1.06 15.56
CA GLY A 464 4.59 -0.27 16.37
C GLY A 464 4.33 1.24 16.32
N CYS A 465 3.15 1.59 15.84
CA CYS A 465 2.54 2.88 15.62
C CYS A 465 1.06 2.57 15.73
#